data_AF-A0A7L4QPP7-F1
#
_entry.id   AF-A0A7L4QPP7-F1
#
_cell.length_a   1.000
_cell.length_b   1.000
_cell.length_c   1.000
_cell.angle_alpha   90.00
_cell.angle_beta   90.00
_cell.angle_gamma   90.00
#
_symmetry.space_group_name_H-M   'P 1'
#
loop_
_entity.id
_entity.type
_entity.pdbx_description
1 polymer ?
#
loop_
_entity_poly.entity_id
_entity_poly.type
_entity_poly.pdbx_seq_one_letter_code
_entity_poly.pdbx_strand_id
1 'polypeptide(L)'
;MLLRQEQIAFGLLCVVTGVIIVSTVVLGGIDKTSMAQEFRDETADGVLVRVTGEIRDLQQTRTGGHFTARVENVRIFIPSTVAESVVLTEGDLVCITGTVGTYQGEKEIVVRAHEDITVQERQG
;
A
#
# COMPACT_ATOMS: atom_id res chain seq x y z
N MET A 1 -19.41 21.00 40.96
CA MET A 1 -18.05 20.84 41.50
C MET A 1 -17.79 19.35 41.56
N LEU A 2 -16.88 18.83 40.74
CA LEU A 2 -16.52 17.41 40.76
C LEU A 2 -15.93 17.08 42.14
N LEU A 3 -16.39 16.00 42.78
CA LEU A 3 -15.79 15.53 44.02
C LEU A 3 -14.32 15.17 43.78
N ARG A 4 -13.49 15.20 44.83
CA ARG A 4 -12.04 14.87 44.75
C ARG A 4 -11.78 13.51 44.09
N GLN A 5 -12.70 12.58 44.25
CA GLN A 5 -12.68 11.25 43.63
C GLN A 5 -12.98 11.28 42.12
N GLU A 6 -13.91 12.14 41.68
CA GLU A 6 -14.21 12.35 40.25
C GLU A 6 -13.07 13.06 39.52
N GLN A 7 -12.35 13.97 40.21
CA GLN A 7 -11.19 14.66 39.63
C GLN A 7 -10.04 13.69 39.32
N ILE A 8 -9.80 12.70 40.19
CA ILE A 8 -8.77 11.68 39.97
C ILE A 8 -9.17 10.77 38.79
N ALA A 9 -10.43 10.32 38.76
CA ALA A 9 -10.94 9.50 37.67
C ALA A 9 -10.89 10.24 36.33
N PHE A 10 -11.27 11.52 36.32
CA PHE A 10 -11.21 12.37 35.13
C PHE A 10 -9.77 12.63 34.68
N GLY A 11 -8.85 12.89 35.61
CA GLY A 11 -7.42 13.04 35.30
C GLY A 11 -6.83 11.77 34.69
N LEU A 12 -7.16 10.60 35.24
CA LEU A 12 -6.71 9.32 34.71
C LEU A 12 -7.29 9.04 33.33
N LEU A 13 -8.56 9.36 33.11
CA LEU A 13 -9.20 9.28 31.79
C LEU A 13 -8.47 10.16 30.77
N CYS A 14 -8.21 11.44 31.09
CA CYS A 14 -7.51 12.36 30.19
C CYS A 14 -6.10 11.86 29.84
N VAL A 15 -5.37 11.31 30.79
CA VAL A 15 -4.02 10.75 30.54
C VAL A 15 -4.11 9.56 29.60
N VAL A 16 -5.00 8.59 29.87
CA VAL A 16 -5.17 7.41 29.01
C VAL A 16 -5.60 7.81 27.60
N THR A 17 -6.57 8.72 27.47
CA THR A 17 -6.99 9.24 26.17
C THR A 17 -5.84 9.93 25.45
N GLY A 18 -5.05 10.74 26.15
CA GLY A 18 -3.86 11.39 25.57
C GLY A 18 -2.85 10.37 25.04
N VAL A 19 -2.54 9.33 25.80
CA VAL A 19 -1.61 8.27 25.38
C VAL A 19 -2.11 7.52 24.14
N ILE A 20 -3.41 7.22 24.06
CA ILE A 20 -4.01 6.55 22.90
C ILE A 20 -3.94 7.45 21.66
N ILE A 21 -4.26 8.74 21.80
CA ILE A 21 -4.17 9.70 20.69
C ILE A 21 -2.73 9.82 20.19
N VAL A 22 -1.75 10.01 21.08
CA VAL A 22 -0.34 10.10 20.68
C VAL A 22 0.11 8.82 19.98
N SER A 23 -0.24 7.65 20.53
CA SER A 23 0.10 6.36 19.91
C SER A 23 -0.50 6.23 18.51
N THR A 24 -1.78 6.55 18.34
CA THR A 24 -2.46 6.46 17.04
C THR A 24 -1.88 7.42 16.01
N VAL A 25 -1.50 8.64 16.41
CA VAL A 25 -0.82 9.59 15.52
C VAL A 25 0.56 9.07 15.10
N VAL A 26 1.34 8.53 16.04
CA VAL A 26 2.66 7.97 15.73
C VAL A 26 2.54 6.76 14.80
N LEU A 27 1.61 5.84 15.06
CA LEU A 27 1.37 4.66 14.22
C LEU A 27 0.82 5.04 12.84
N GLY A 28 -0.07 6.03 12.77
CA GLY A 28 -0.66 6.50 11.51
C GLY A 28 0.33 7.25 10.62
N GLY A 29 1.39 7.83 11.19
CA GLY A 29 2.46 8.50 10.45
C GLY A 29 3.55 7.57 9.90
N ILE A 30 3.49 6.26 10.21
CA ILE A 30 4.41 5.29 9.61
C ILE A 30 3.85 4.90 8.23
N ASP A 31 4.46 5.42 7.17
CA ASP A 31 4.09 5.05 5.81
C ASP A 31 4.31 3.55 5.57
N LYS A 32 3.30 2.88 4.98
CA LYS A 32 3.36 1.47 4.54
C LYS A 32 4.60 1.19 3.68
N THR A 33 5.04 2.21 2.96
CA THR A 33 6.20 2.23 2.07
C THR A 33 7.52 1.92 2.81
N SER A 34 7.64 2.35 4.06
CA SER A 34 8.84 2.17 4.88
C SER A 34 8.93 0.77 5.51
N MET A 35 7.82 0.02 5.52
CA MET A 35 7.77 -1.37 6.01
C MET A 35 7.81 -2.40 4.88
N ALA A 36 7.71 -1.95 3.62
CA ALA A 36 7.74 -2.82 2.46
C ALA A 36 9.18 -3.24 2.15
N GLN A 37 9.41 -4.54 2.03
CA GLN A 37 10.70 -5.07 1.56
C GLN A 37 10.79 -4.94 0.04
N GLU A 38 11.99 -4.78 -0.51
CA GLU A 38 12.19 -4.90 -1.96
C GLU A 38 11.78 -6.29 -2.44
N PHE A 39 11.00 -6.36 -3.52
CA PHE A 39 10.51 -7.63 -4.07
C PHE A 39 11.66 -8.54 -4.48
N ARG A 40 11.58 -9.82 -4.09
CA ARG A 40 12.43 -10.90 -4.57
C ARG A 40 11.56 -12.09 -4.97
N ASP A 41 12.02 -12.88 -5.94
CA ASP A 41 11.27 -14.04 -6.44
C ASP A 41 11.01 -15.08 -5.34
N GLU A 42 11.91 -15.16 -4.37
CA GLU A 42 11.85 -16.05 -3.20
C GLU A 42 10.91 -15.55 -2.09
N THR A 43 10.33 -14.35 -2.23
CA THR A 43 9.44 -13.78 -1.22
C THR A 43 8.16 -14.58 -1.08
N ALA A 44 7.81 -14.95 0.16
CA ALA A 44 6.61 -15.71 0.47
C ALA A 44 5.32 -14.93 0.15
N ASP A 45 4.24 -15.65 -0.14
CA ASP A 45 2.92 -15.05 -0.32
C ASP A 45 2.46 -14.36 0.97
N GLY A 46 1.73 -13.25 0.84
CA GLY A 46 1.23 -12.45 1.96
C GLY A 46 2.20 -11.37 2.46
N VAL A 47 3.44 -11.34 1.95
CA VAL A 47 4.43 -10.32 2.34
C VAL A 47 4.19 -9.02 1.58
N LEU A 48 4.28 -7.89 2.30
CA LEU A 48 4.22 -6.55 1.72
C LEU A 48 5.58 -6.21 1.08
N VAL A 49 5.55 -5.92 -0.21
CA VAL A 49 6.73 -5.63 -1.01
C VAL A 49 6.61 -4.31 -1.76
N ARG A 50 7.77 -3.76 -2.14
CA ARG A 50 7.92 -2.60 -2.98
C ARG A 50 8.72 -2.97 -4.23
N VAL A 51 8.25 -2.54 -5.39
CA VAL A 51 8.95 -2.62 -6.68
C VAL A 51 8.97 -1.25 -7.32
N THR A 52 10.12 -0.89 -7.89
CA THR A 52 10.27 0.35 -8.66
C THR A 52 10.81 -0.02 -10.03
N GLY A 53 10.20 0.51 -11.08
CA GLY A 53 10.61 0.21 -12.45
C GLY A 53 9.65 0.78 -13.47
N GLU A 54 9.93 0.47 -14.74
CA GLU A 54 9.11 0.93 -15.86
C GLU A 54 7.93 -0.04 -16.10
N ILE A 55 6.74 0.50 -16.38
CA ILE A 55 5.58 -0.30 -16.79
C ILE A 55 5.78 -0.83 -18.21
N ARG A 56 5.66 -2.16 -18.33
CA ARG A 56 5.61 -2.93 -19.58
C ARG A 56 4.32 -3.76 -19.61
N ASP A 57 3.87 -4.13 -20.80
CA ASP A 57 2.72 -5.03 -21.03
C ASP A 57 1.47 -4.64 -20.21
N LEU A 58 1.03 -3.38 -20.28
CA LEU A 58 -0.16 -2.91 -19.57
C LEU A 58 -1.41 -3.39 -20.32
N GLN A 59 -2.15 -4.29 -19.71
CA GLN A 59 -3.34 -4.89 -20.32
C GLN A 59 -4.52 -4.89 -19.34
N GLN A 60 -5.71 -4.61 -19.87
CA GLN A 60 -6.94 -4.81 -19.14
C GLN A 60 -7.35 -6.28 -19.21
N THR A 61 -7.75 -6.87 -18.08
CA THR A 61 -8.23 -8.25 -18.04
C THR A 61 -9.54 -8.37 -18.80
N ARG A 62 -9.74 -9.50 -19.50
CA ARG A 62 -10.95 -9.77 -20.31
C ARG A 62 -12.27 -9.63 -19.55
N THR A 63 -12.24 -9.82 -18.24
CA THR A 63 -13.41 -9.73 -17.36
C THR A 63 -13.06 -8.93 -16.11
N GLY A 64 -14.02 -8.18 -15.58
CA GLY A 64 -13.91 -7.52 -14.27
C GLY A 64 -13.21 -6.15 -14.26
N GLY A 65 -12.68 -5.67 -15.39
CA GLY A 65 -12.07 -4.34 -15.51
C GLY A 65 -10.75 -4.18 -14.76
N HIS A 66 -10.13 -5.28 -14.32
CA HIS A 66 -8.83 -5.26 -13.67
C HIS A 66 -7.74 -4.94 -14.69
N PHE A 67 -6.59 -4.48 -14.22
CA PHE A 67 -5.40 -4.31 -15.04
C PHE A 67 -4.31 -5.25 -14.57
N THR A 68 -3.55 -5.75 -15.53
CA THR A 68 -2.28 -6.42 -15.31
C THR A 68 -1.19 -5.60 -15.95
N ALA A 69 -0.12 -5.35 -15.21
CA ALA A 69 1.08 -4.68 -15.71
C ALA A 69 2.28 -5.57 -15.41
N ARG A 70 3.36 -5.44 -16.17
CA ARG A 70 4.66 -6.01 -15.83
C ARG A 70 5.58 -4.86 -15.47
N VAL A 71 6.13 -4.87 -14.26
CA VAL A 71 7.15 -3.90 -13.85
C VAL A 71 8.44 -4.67 -13.66
N GLU A 72 9.46 -4.30 -14.43
CA GLU A 72 10.69 -5.10 -14.58
C GLU A 72 10.39 -6.55 -15.02
N ASN A 73 10.44 -7.51 -14.08
CA ASN A 73 10.23 -8.92 -14.32
C ASN A 73 9.10 -9.53 -13.46
N VAL A 74 8.32 -8.69 -12.76
CA VAL A 74 7.22 -9.13 -11.90
C VAL A 74 5.88 -8.67 -12.45
N ARG A 75 4.89 -9.56 -12.37
CA ARG A 75 3.51 -9.26 -12.73
C ARG A 75 2.85 -8.49 -11.60
N ILE A 76 2.15 -7.43 -11.93
CA ILE A 76 1.38 -6.60 -11.02
C ILE A 76 -0.10 -6.75 -11.37
N PHE A 77 -0.91 -7.10 -10.38
CA PHE A 77 -2.36 -7.16 -10.50
C PHE A 77 -2.99 -5.94 -9.83
N ILE A 78 -3.74 -5.16 -10.60
CA ILE A 78 -4.41 -3.94 -10.19
C ILE A 78 -5.93 -4.19 -10.26
N PRO A 79 -6.62 -4.30 -9.11
CA PRO A 79 -8.07 -4.45 -9.10
C PRO A 79 -8.78 -3.27 -9.79
N SER A 80 -9.96 -3.50 -10.38
CA SER A 80 -10.73 -2.45 -11.08
C SER A 80 -11.05 -1.25 -10.19
N THR A 81 -11.33 -1.48 -8.91
CA THR A 81 -11.56 -0.44 -7.91
C THR A 81 -10.38 0.53 -7.75
N VAL A 82 -9.16 0.06 -8.04
CA VAL A 82 -7.94 0.88 -8.02
C VAL A 82 -7.64 1.42 -9.41
N ALA A 83 -7.81 0.59 -10.44
CA ALA A 83 -7.49 0.97 -11.82
C ALA A 83 -8.33 2.14 -12.35
N GLU A 84 -9.59 2.28 -11.93
CA GLU A 84 -10.43 3.42 -12.30
C GLU A 84 -9.93 4.75 -11.72
N SER A 85 -9.12 4.70 -10.66
CA SER A 85 -8.64 5.87 -9.92
C SER A 85 -7.22 6.31 -10.29
N VAL A 86 -6.52 5.56 -11.14
CA VAL A 86 -5.13 5.84 -11.53
C VAL A 86 -4.98 5.79 -13.04
N VAL A 87 -4.29 6.79 -13.60
CA VAL A 87 -3.94 6.82 -15.02
C VAL A 87 -2.52 6.28 -15.13
N LEU A 88 -2.37 5.12 -15.76
CA LEU A 88 -1.09 4.47 -16.01
C LEU A 88 -0.88 4.28 -17.51
N THR A 89 0.33 4.53 -17.97
CA THR A 89 0.75 4.34 -19.36
C THR A 89 1.95 3.41 -19.40
N GLU A 90 2.06 2.62 -20.48
CA GLU A 90 3.32 1.92 -20.75
C GLU A 90 4.47 2.91 -20.88
N GLY A 91 5.60 2.58 -20.26
CA GLY A 91 6.77 3.46 -20.19
C GLY A 91 6.81 4.41 -18.99
N ASP A 92 5.76 4.42 -18.16
CA ASP A 92 5.79 5.18 -16.90
C ASP A 92 6.76 4.55 -15.91
N LEU A 93 7.61 5.37 -15.29
CA LEU A 93 8.42 4.95 -14.15
C LEU A 93 7.55 5.01 -12.90
N VAL A 94 7.33 3.86 -12.26
CA VAL A 94 6.42 3.74 -11.13
C VAL A 94 7.10 3.11 -9.93
N CYS A 95 6.61 3.48 -8.75
CA CYS A 95 6.87 2.77 -7.51
C CYS A 95 5.55 2.13 -7.05
N ILE A 96 5.54 0.80 -6.94
CA ILE A 96 4.36 0.02 -6.58
C ILE A 96 4.63 -0.69 -5.26
N THR A 97 3.71 -0.52 -4.31
CA THR A 97 3.65 -1.27 -3.06
C THR A 97 2.49 -2.27 -3.14
N GLY A 98 2.67 -3.48 -2.64
CA GLY A 98 1.59 -4.47 -2.72
C GLY A 98 1.92 -5.74 -1.98
N THR A 99 0.99 -6.67 -1.96
CA THR A 99 1.19 -7.97 -1.32
C THR A 99 1.56 -9.02 -2.36
N VAL A 100 2.59 -9.82 -2.08
CA VAL A 100 2.93 -10.96 -2.94
C VAL A 100 1.80 -11.99 -2.91
N GLY A 101 1.35 -12.41 -4.08
CA GLY A 101 0.44 -13.51 -4.31
C GLY A 101 0.95 -14.44 -5.40
N THR A 102 0.28 -15.58 -5.56
CA THR A 102 0.56 -16.52 -6.63
C THR A 102 -0.72 -16.74 -7.44
N TYR A 103 -0.65 -16.49 -8.75
CA TYR A 103 -1.74 -16.72 -9.69
C TYR A 103 -1.29 -17.66 -10.80
N GLN A 104 -2.00 -18.78 -10.95
CA GLN A 104 -1.66 -19.85 -11.91
C GLN A 104 -0.20 -20.35 -11.83
N GLY A 105 0.39 -20.33 -10.63
CA GLY A 105 1.77 -20.78 -10.41
C GLY A 105 2.83 -19.71 -10.67
N GLU A 106 2.44 -18.50 -11.10
CA GLU A 106 3.34 -17.36 -11.24
C GLU A 106 3.16 -16.37 -10.07
N LYS A 107 4.28 -15.83 -9.57
CA LYS A 107 4.27 -14.77 -8.56
C LYS A 107 3.76 -13.47 -9.16
N GLU A 108 2.89 -12.79 -8.42
CA GLU A 108 2.42 -11.45 -8.74
C GLU A 108 2.33 -10.57 -7.50
N ILE A 109 2.34 -9.26 -7.70
CA ILE A 109 2.11 -8.27 -6.66
C ILE A 109 0.70 -7.74 -6.81
N VAL A 110 -0.11 -7.91 -5.77
CA VAL A 110 -1.50 -7.45 -5.72
C VAL A 110 -1.57 -6.10 -5.02
N VAL A 111 -2.09 -5.10 -5.74
CA VAL A 111 -2.32 -3.75 -5.23
C VAL A 111 -3.66 -3.68 -4.49
N ARG A 112 -3.73 -2.91 -3.40
CA ARG A 112 -4.97 -2.76 -2.61
C ARG A 112 -5.61 -1.38 -2.73
N ALA A 113 -4.81 -0.34 -2.87
CA ALA A 113 -5.28 1.04 -2.92
C ALA A 113 -4.51 1.88 -3.94
N HIS A 114 -5.07 3.03 -4.33
CA HIS A 114 -4.42 3.94 -5.28
C HIS A 114 -3.12 4.53 -4.72
N GLU A 115 -3.06 4.78 -3.41
CA GLU A 115 -1.87 5.27 -2.69
C GLU A 115 -0.67 4.32 -2.78
N ASP A 116 -0.92 3.05 -3.08
CA ASP A 116 0.12 2.05 -3.25
C ASP A 116 0.87 2.20 -4.60
N ILE A 117 0.35 3.00 -5.53
CA ILE A 117 0.93 3.27 -6.85
C ILE A 117 1.37 4.72 -6.91
N THR A 118 2.65 4.96 -7.15
CA THR A 118 3.20 6.30 -7.36
C THR A 118 3.87 6.37 -8.72
N VAL A 119 3.35 7.23 -9.61
CA VAL A 119 4.03 7.56 -10.87
C VAL A 119 5.11 8.58 -10.57
N GLN A 120 6.36 8.28 -10.92
CA GLN A 120 7.47 9.22 -10.79
C GLN A 120 7.52 10.09 -12.04
N GLU A 121 7.50 11.41 -11.87
CA GLU A 121 7.70 12.32 -12.99
C GLU A 121 9.07 12.07 -13.62
N ARG A 122 9.12 11.99 -14.95
CA ARG A 122 10.37 12.09 -15.70
C ARG A 122 11.04 13.41 -15.28
N GLN A 123 12.15 13.33 -14.55
CA GLN A 123 13.07 14.46 -14.49
C GLN A 123 13.58 14.69 -15.91
N GLY A 124 12.97 15.66 -16.60
CA GLY A 124 13.38 16.14 -17.92
C GLY A 124 14.64 16.98 -17.85
#